data_AF-A0A0F8X1P7-F1
#
_entry.id   AF-A0A0F8X1P7-F1
#
_cell.length_a   1.000
_cell.length_b   1.000
_cell.length_c   1.000
_cell.angle_alpha   90.00
_cell.angle_beta   90.00
_cell.angle_gamma   90.00
#
_symmetry.space_group_name_H-M   'P 1'
#
loop_
_entity.id
_entity.type
_entity.pdbx_description
1 polymer ?
#
loop_
_entity_poly.entity_id
_entity_poly.type
_entity_poly.pdbx_seq_one_letter_code
_entity_poly.pdbx_strand_id
1 'polypeptide(L)'
;LELEPENATFLNNLGWMHLEAGRLKDAEIALKKALGIRPDFESAAGNMNALKYLKKKKNGGMFLDFLLRPVDRKRLQQLQDEEKYEALDPLCADYNASRLEAFKRTMLEGYDYQPHQIPNLAETLRVFLSFVNDVLSEGMFLFDDLHKIDIHFKLIMHKFIFKHKDIDDEILNDIYTSLTAFYGFLSQQKLLNKEEYQEFVSEIEGMKSELREKMDRYNEIRHDSSISEEEKEEICEELFEGDHTWPHLW
;
A
#
# COMPACT_ATOMS: atom_id res chain seq x y z
N LEU A 1 27.39 -25.53 -1.64
CA LEU A 1 27.34 -25.02 -0.25
C LEU A 1 26.32 -25.87 0.51
N GLU A 2 26.78 -26.95 1.16
CA GLU A 2 25.99 -27.73 2.11
C GLU A 2 26.41 -27.31 3.53
N LEU A 3 26.09 -26.07 3.91
CA LEU A 3 26.50 -25.59 5.23
C LEU A 3 25.51 -26.05 6.32
N GLU A 4 24.21 -26.16 6.03
CA GLU A 4 23.21 -26.66 7.00
C GLU A 4 22.01 -27.32 6.29
N PRO A 5 22.10 -28.61 5.88
CA PRO A 5 21.03 -29.27 5.13
C PRO A 5 19.72 -29.45 5.93
N GLU A 6 19.76 -29.28 7.24
CA GLU A 6 18.61 -29.37 8.16
C GLU A 6 18.20 -28.00 8.75
N ASN A 7 18.67 -26.89 8.20
CA ASN A 7 18.19 -25.56 8.59
C ASN A 7 17.03 -25.11 7.70
N ALA A 8 15.82 -25.10 8.26
CA ALA A 8 14.61 -24.68 7.56
C ALA A 8 14.69 -23.23 7.04
N THR A 9 15.27 -22.31 7.82
CA THR A 9 15.43 -20.89 7.43
C THR A 9 16.40 -20.74 6.25
N PHE A 10 17.54 -21.44 6.27
CA PHE A 10 18.47 -21.46 5.13
C PHE A 10 17.80 -22.01 3.87
N LEU A 11 17.10 -23.14 3.99
CA LEU A 11 16.38 -23.76 2.87
C LEU A 11 15.26 -22.87 2.33
N ASN A 12 14.56 -22.14 3.19
CA ASN A 12 13.58 -21.14 2.76
C ASN A 12 14.25 -20.01 1.96
N ASN A 13 15.36 -19.47 2.46
CA ASN A 13 16.08 -18.39 1.77
C ASN A 13 16.64 -18.87 0.42
N LEU A 14 17.13 -20.11 0.36
CA LEU A 14 17.55 -20.74 -0.90
C LEU A 14 16.36 -20.87 -1.86
N GLY A 15 15.23 -21.36 -1.37
CA GLY A 15 13.99 -21.46 -2.14
C GLY A 15 13.52 -20.12 -2.70
N TRP A 16 13.58 -19.08 -1.88
CA TRP A 16 13.33 -17.70 -2.27
C TRP A 16 14.26 -17.23 -3.40
N MET A 17 15.58 -17.39 -3.25
CA MET A 17 16.55 -17.03 -4.29
C MET A 17 16.31 -17.78 -5.60
N HIS A 18 15.82 -19.02 -5.54
CA HIS A 18 15.42 -19.77 -6.72
C HIS A 18 14.13 -19.23 -7.36
N LEU A 19 13.14 -18.76 -6.58
CA LEU A 19 11.95 -18.09 -7.10
C LEU A 19 12.31 -16.79 -7.83
N GLU A 20 13.13 -15.96 -7.20
CA GLU A 20 13.64 -14.71 -7.79
C GLU A 20 14.34 -14.95 -9.13
N ALA A 21 15.13 -16.02 -9.22
CA ALA A 21 15.81 -16.38 -10.45
C ALA A 21 14.97 -17.19 -11.45
N GLY A 22 13.66 -17.37 -11.21
CA GLY A 22 12.77 -18.16 -12.07
C GLY A 22 13.04 -19.67 -12.09
N ARG A 23 13.92 -20.17 -11.22
CA ARG A 23 14.27 -21.60 -11.11
C ARG A 23 13.24 -22.36 -10.27
N LEU A 24 12.00 -22.45 -10.78
CA LEU A 24 10.85 -22.96 -10.03
C LEU A 24 11.03 -24.40 -9.50
N LYS A 25 11.73 -25.27 -10.24
CA LYS A 25 11.99 -26.65 -9.79
C LYS A 25 12.90 -26.70 -8.55
N ASP A 26 13.96 -25.92 -8.56
CA ASP A 26 14.90 -25.87 -7.44
C ASP A 26 14.25 -25.21 -6.22
N ALA A 27 13.46 -24.15 -6.45
CA ALA A 27 12.65 -23.52 -5.42
C ALA A 27 11.72 -24.54 -4.74
N GLU A 28 11.05 -25.39 -5.52
CA GLU A 28 10.17 -26.43 -4.99
C GLU A 28 10.90 -27.40 -4.07
N ILE A 29 12.09 -27.85 -4.48
CA ILE A 29 12.90 -28.79 -3.70
C ILE A 29 13.31 -28.16 -2.37
N ALA A 30 13.84 -26.93 -2.41
CA ALA A 30 14.31 -26.23 -1.21
C ALA A 30 13.15 -25.93 -0.24
N LEU A 31 12.03 -25.41 -0.75
CA LEU A 31 10.86 -25.07 0.07
C LEU A 31 10.17 -26.31 0.66
N LYS A 32 10.09 -27.42 -0.10
CA LYS A 32 9.57 -28.69 0.45
C LYS A 32 10.44 -29.23 1.58
N LYS A 33 11.77 -29.12 1.47
CA LYS A 33 12.68 -29.51 2.56
C LYS A 33 12.50 -28.60 3.78
N ALA A 34 12.39 -27.29 3.58
CA ALA A 34 12.15 -26.33 4.67
C ALA A 34 10.86 -26.66 5.44
N LEU A 35 9.77 -26.93 4.72
CA LEU A 35 8.48 -27.33 5.31
C LEU A 35 8.49 -28.75 5.88
N GLY A 36 9.35 -29.64 5.38
CA GLY A 36 9.55 -30.96 5.97
C GLY A 36 10.22 -30.92 7.35
N ILE A 37 11.14 -29.96 7.56
CA ILE A 37 11.82 -29.73 8.83
C ILE A 37 10.93 -28.93 9.79
N ARG A 38 10.27 -27.89 9.28
CA ARG A 38 9.37 -27.01 10.06
C ARG A 38 8.04 -26.84 9.31
N PRO A 39 7.04 -27.69 9.56
CA PRO A 39 5.75 -27.66 8.86
C PRO A 39 4.94 -26.38 9.06
N ASP A 40 5.13 -25.70 10.19
CA ASP A 40 4.50 -24.43 10.59
C ASP A 40 5.30 -23.20 10.14
N PHE A 41 6.26 -23.36 9.21
CA PHE A 41 7.06 -22.24 8.75
C PHE A 41 6.31 -21.33 7.76
N GLU A 42 5.66 -20.30 8.28
CA GLU A 42 4.82 -19.34 7.52
C GLU A 42 5.52 -18.75 6.29
N SER A 43 6.78 -18.30 6.42
CA SER A 43 7.52 -17.73 5.28
C SER A 43 7.73 -18.75 4.15
N ALA A 44 8.03 -20.00 4.50
CA ALA A 44 8.18 -21.06 3.50
C ALA A 44 6.84 -21.46 2.87
N ALA A 45 5.75 -21.41 3.65
CA ALA A 45 4.39 -21.62 3.15
C ALA A 45 3.97 -20.51 2.17
N GLY A 46 4.28 -19.25 2.47
CA GLY A 46 4.08 -18.10 1.57
C GLY A 46 4.85 -18.25 0.27
N ASN A 47 6.14 -18.57 0.33
CA ASN A 47 6.97 -18.84 -0.84
C ASN A 47 6.45 -20.03 -1.67
N MET A 48 5.91 -21.06 -1.02
CA MET A 48 5.26 -22.19 -1.71
C MET A 48 3.98 -21.76 -2.43
N ASN A 49 3.21 -20.81 -1.89
CA ASN A 49 2.05 -20.25 -2.57
C ASN A 49 2.44 -19.45 -3.82
N ALA A 50 3.49 -18.63 -3.73
CA ALA A 50 4.07 -17.95 -4.90
C ALA A 50 4.53 -18.95 -5.96
N LEU A 51 5.27 -19.99 -5.57
CA LEU A 51 5.70 -21.07 -6.46
C LEU A 51 4.51 -21.74 -7.19
N LYS A 52 3.47 -22.10 -6.45
CA LYS A 52 2.25 -22.74 -7.01
C LYS A 52 1.58 -21.84 -8.05
N TYR A 53 1.53 -20.53 -7.80
CA TYR A 53 1.01 -19.57 -8.76
C TYR A 53 1.87 -19.55 -10.04
N LEU A 54 3.20 -19.40 -9.89
CA LEU A 54 4.12 -19.28 -11.02
C LEU A 54 4.18 -20.54 -11.88
N LYS A 55 4.08 -21.74 -11.28
CA LYS A 55 4.03 -23.02 -12.02
C LYS A 55 2.79 -23.18 -12.90
N LYS A 56 1.70 -22.46 -12.62
CA LYS A 56 0.49 -22.48 -13.46
C LYS A 56 0.62 -21.61 -14.71
N LYS A 57 1.59 -20.68 -14.76
CA LYS A 57 1.85 -19.90 -15.97
C LYS A 57 2.50 -20.79 -17.03
N LYS A 58 1.96 -20.74 -18.26
CA LYS A 58 2.35 -21.62 -19.39
C LYS A 58 3.85 -21.59 -19.74
N ASN A 59 4.54 -20.48 -19.47
CA ASN A 59 5.95 -20.28 -19.85
C ASN A 59 6.91 -20.19 -18.65
N GLY A 60 6.44 -20.53 -17.43
CA GLY A 60 7.09 -20.08 -16.20
C GLY A 60 6.86 -18.59 -15.97
N GLY A 61 6.71 -18.18 -14.71
CA GLY A 61 6.60 -16.78 -14.33
C GLY A 61 7.81 -16.34 -13.52
N MET A 62 8.14 -15.06 -13.60
CA MET A 62 9.09 -14.40 -12.69
C MET A 62 8.38 -14.05 -11.38
N PHE A 63 9.12 -13.83 -10.30
CA PHE A 63 8.50 -13.46 -9.03
C PHE A 63 7.64 -12.17 -9.12
N LEU A 64 8.01 -11.22 -9.98
CA LEU A 64 7.20 -10.03 -10.26
C LEU A 64 5.79 -10.38 -10.77
N ASP A 65 5.62 -11.48 -11.52
CA ASP A 65 4.29 -11.93 -11.95
C ASP A 65 3.38 -12.32 -10.77
N PHE A 66 3.97 -12.85 -9.70
CA PHE A 66 3.22 -13.16 -8.47
C PHE A 66 2.85 -11.89 -7.71
N LEU A 67 3.78 -10.92 -7.63
CA LEU A 67 3.52 -9.64 -6.98
C LEU A 67 2.42 -8.84 -7.70
N LEU A 68 2.37 -8.93 -9.03
CA LEU A 68 1.36 -8.30 -9.90
C LEU A 68 0.16 -9.21 -10.19
N ARG A 69 0.00 -10.32 -9.44
CA ARG A 69 -1.09 -11.27 -9.70
C ARG A 69 -2.46 -10.58 -9.63
N PRO A 70 -3.45 -11.04 -10.43
CA PRO A 70 -4.81 -10.54 -10.33
C PRO A 70 -5.39 -10.74 -8.94
N VAL A 71 -6.17 -9.74 -8.50
CA VAL A 71 -6.94 -9.81 -7.26
C VAL A 71 -8.11 -10.77 -7.45
N ASP A 72 -8.26 -11.74 -6.55
CA ASP A 72 -9.45 -12.60 -6.49
C ASP A 72 -10.60 -11.85 -5.81
N ARG A 73 -11.17 -10.88 -6.53
CA ARG A 73 -12.26 -10.03 -6.02
C ARG A 73 -13.48 -10.84 -5.59
N LYS A 74 -13.74 -11.97 -6.26
CA LYS A 74 -14.84 -12.86 -5.89
C LYS A 74 -14.60 -13.47 -4.51
N ARG A 75 -13.38 -13.93 -4.22
CA ARG A 75 -13.04 -14.48 -2.91
C ARG A 75 -13.08 -13.41 -1.82
N LEU A 76 -12.55 -12.21 -2.10
CA LEU A 76 -12.58 -11.11 -1.14
C LEU A 76 -14.01 -10.69 -0.82
N GLN A 77 -14.86 -10.51 -1.84
CA GLN A 77 -16.27 -10.20 -1.65
C GLN A 77 -16.98 -11.28 -0.85
N GLN A 78 -16.75 -12.56 -1.17
CA GLN A 78 -17.33 -13.66 -0.40
C GLN A 78 -16.92 -13.60 1.08
N LEU A 79 -15.65 -13.35 1.38
CA LEU A 79 -15.17 -13.25 2.75
C LEU A 79 -15.79 -12.05 3.48
N GLN A 80 -15.98 -10.94 2.79
CA GLN A 80 -16.63 -9.75 3.31
C GLN A 80 -18.12 -10.01 3.60
N ASP A 81 -18.86 -10.60 2.65
CA ASP A 81 -20.28 -10.93 2.79
C ASP A 81 -20.53 -11.97 3.91
N GLU A 82 -19.56 -12.85 4.15
CA GLU A 82 -19.58 -13.84 5.23
C GLU A 82 -19.01 -13.31 6.57
N GLU A 83 -18.64 -12.02 6.65
CA GLU A 83 -18.02 -11.37 7.82
C GLU A 83 -16.77 -12.10 8.35
N LYS A 84 -16.01 -12.75 7.47
CA LYS A 84 -14.81 -13.53 7.80
C LYS A 84 -13.55 -12.65 7.78
N TYR A 85 -13.53 -11.63 8.62
CA TYR A 85 -12.44 -10.64 8.69
C TYR A 85 -11.07 -11.26 9.00
N GLU A 86 -11.02 -12.30 9.86
CA GLU A 86 -9.77 -13.03 10.16
C GLU A 86 -9.10 -13.66 8.92
N ALA A 87 -9.86 -13.88 7.84
CA ALA A 87 -9.34 -14.35 6.57
C ALA A 87 -9.28 -13.25 5.49
N LEU A 88 -10.15 -12.25 5.55
CA LEU A 88 -10.18 -11.12 4.62
C LEU A 88 -8.96 -10.22 4.82
N ASP A 89 -8.70 -9.79 6.05
CA ASP A 89 -7.71 -8.76 6.35
C ASP A 89 -6.29 -9.22 5.98
N PRO A 90 -5.85 -10.45 6.32
CA PRO A 90 -4.52 -10.93 5.90
C PRO A 90 -4.42 -11.08 4.38
N LEU A 91 -5.52 -11.37 3.69
CA LEU A 91 -5.53 -11.50 2.23
C LEU A 91 -5.43 -10.14 1.54
N CYS A 92 -6.13 -9.12 2.04
CA CYS A 92 -5.97 -7.73 1.60
C CYS A 92 -4.55 -7.23 1.86
N ALA A 93 -4.01 -7.48 3.05
CA ALA A 93 -2.64 -7.12 3.41
C ALA A 93 -1.61 -7.79 2.49
N ASP A 94 -1.81 -9.06 2.14
CA ASP A 94 -0.95 -9.79 1.19
C ASP A 94 -0.97 -9.17 -0.22
N TYR A 95 -2.14 -8.76 -0.72
CA TYR A 95 -2.24 -8.02 -1.99
C TYR A 95 -1.54 -6.65 -1.91
N ASN A 96 -1.79 -5.87 -0.86
CA ASN A 96 -1.22 -4.54 -0.68
C ASN A 96 0.31 -4.58 -0.55
N ALA A 97 0.83 -5.50 0.27
CA ALA A 97 2.26 -5.74 0.41
C ALA A 97 2.89 -6.17 -0.92
N SER A 98 2.19 -7.01 -1.70
CA SER A 98 2.65 -7.44 -3.01
C SER A 98 2.78 -6.26 -3.99
N ARG A 99 1.81 -5.34 -4.02
CA ARG A 99 1.86 -4.14 -4.87
C ARG A 99 2.97 -3.19 -4.47
N LEU A 100 3.15 -2.93 -3.17
CA LEU A 100 4.25 -2.10 -2.68
C LEU A 100 5.62 -2.70 -3.01
N GLU A 101 5.76 -4.02 -2.88
CA GLU A 101 7.01 -4.70 -3.21
C GLU A 101 7.31 -4.63 -4.71
N ALA A 102 6.30 -4.82 -5.56
CA ALA A 102 6.45 -4.64 -7.00
C ALA A 102 6.83 -3.20 -7.36
N PHE A 103 6.17 -2.22 -6.74
CA PHE A 103 6.47 -0.80 -6.93
C PHE A 103 7.94 -0.49 -6.60
N LYS A 104 8.42 -0.86 -5.41
CA LYS A 104 9.84 -0.63 -5.02
C LYS A 104 10.81 -1.24 -6.02
N ARG A 105 10.56 -2.48 -6.44
CA ARG A 105 11.43 -3.20 -7.39
C ARG A 105 11.47 -2.52 -8.75
N THR A 106 10.32 -2.17 -9.31
CA THR A 106 10.24 -1.49 -10.60
C THR A 106 10.87 -0.10 -10.54
N MET A 107 10.68 0.64 -9.45
CA MET A 107 11.30 1.96 -9.29
C MET A 107 12.83 1.88 -9.20
N LEU A 108 13.38 0.81 -8.61
CA LEU A 108 14.83 0.58 -8.54
C LEU A 108 15.46 0.29 -9.91
N GLU A 109 14.66 -0.17 -10.88
CA GLU A 109 15.08 -0.41 -12.26
C GLU A 109 14.95 0.84 -13.15
N GLY A 110 14.18 1.84 -12.71
CA GLY A 110 13.95 3.10 -13.42
C GLY A 110 15.01 4.17 -13.13
N TYR A 111 14.93 5.29 -13.86
CA TYR A 111 15.82 6.46 -13.68
C TYR A 111 15.11 7.70 -13.12
N ASP A 112 13.79 7.61 -12.89
CA ASP A 112 12.97 8.74 -12.46
C ASP A 112 13.22 9.13 -10.99
N TYR A 113 13.70 8.19 -10.17
CA TYR A 113 13.97 8.38 -8.74
C TYR A 113 15.35 7.85 -8.35
N GLN A 114 16.01 8.53 -7.42
CA GLN A 114 17.27 8.00 -6.87
C GLN A 114 17.00 6.79 -5.96
N PRO A 115 17.86 5.77 -5.95
CA PRO A 115 17.62 4.53 -5.18
C PRO A 115 17.35 4.75 -3.68
N HIS A 116 17.94 5.79 -3.08
CA HIS A 116 17.75 6.10 -1.67
C HIS A 116 16.40 6.77 -1.35
N GLN A 117 15.69 7.31 -2.35
CA GLN A 117 14.38 7.95 -2.17
C GLN A 117 13.24 6.92 -2.19
N ILE A 118 13.42 5.80 -2.89
CA ILE A 118 12.38 4.80 -3.11
C ILE A 118 11.84 4.19 -1.80
N PRO A 119 12.69 3.82 -0.80
CA PRO A 119 12.19 3.35 0.49
C PRO A 119 11.32 4.38 1.20
N ASN A 120 11.70 5.67 1.15
CA ASN A 120 10.95 6.74 1.78
C ASN A 120 9.59 6.94 1.10
N LEU A 121 9.56 6.99 -0.24
CA LEU A 121 8.30 7.08 -0.99
C LEU A 121 7.37 5.90 -0.71
N ALA A 122 7.91 4.67 -0.70
CA ALA A 122 7.12 3.49 -0.39
C ALA A 122 6.59 3.49 1.05
N GLU A 123 7.35 4.02 2.00
CA GLU A 123 6.92 4.13 3.40
C GLU A 123 5.88 5.24 3.60
N THR A 124 6.08 6.42 3.02
CA THR A 124 5.07 7.49 3.03
C THR A 124 3.75 7.00 2.43
N LEU A 125 3.82 6.32 1.28
CA LEU A 125 2.65 5.70 0.66
C LEU A 125 1.97 4.69 1.58
N ARG A 126 2.75 3.80 2.22
CA ARG A 126 2.22 2.76 3.10
C ARG A 126 1.51 3.37 4.30
N VAL A 127 2.11 4.38 4.94
CA VAL A 127 1.53 5.09 6.09
C VAL A 127 0.25 5.81 5.68
N PHE A 128 0.29 6.57 4.58
CA PHE A 128 -0.88 7.29 4.08
C PHE A 128 -2.02 6.33 3.71
N LEU A 129 -1.77 5.28 2.93
CA LEU A 129 -2.81 4.32 2.54
C LEU A 129 -3.31 3.46 3.71
N SER A 130 -2.48 3.23 4.74
CA SER A 130 -2.94 2.62 6.00
C SER A 130 -3.89 3.57 6.74
N PHE A 131 -3.59 4.86 6.79
CA PHE A 131 -4.52 5.86 7.31
C PHE A 131 -5.82 5.86 6.50
N VAL A 132 -5.75 5.84 5.17
CA VAL A 132 -6.94 5.75 4.30
C VAL A 132 -7.77 4.52 4.62
N ASN A 133 -7.15 3.35 4.80
CA ASN A 133 -7.83 2.13 5.21
C ASN A 133 -8.60 2.31 6.54
N ASP A 134 -7.92 2.85 7.55
CA ASP A 134 -8.50 3.07 8.88
C ASP A 134 -9.61 4.11 8.85
N VAL A 135 -9.51 5.10 7.97
CA VAL A 135 -10.56 6.09 7.76
C VAL A 135 -11.74 5.45 7.06
N LEU A 136 -11.54 4.75 5.95
CA LEU A 136 -12.63 4.25 5.12
C LEU A 136 -13.46 3.15 5.79
N SER A 137 -12.89 2.34 6.71
CA SER A 137 -13.49 1.38 7.67
C SER A 137 -14.62 0.42 7.21
N GLU A 138 -15.20 0.60 6.02
CA GLU A 138 -16.26 -0.22 5.46
C GLU A 138 -15.64 -1.28 4.55
N GLY A 139 -15.08 -2.31 5.19
CA GLY A 139 -14.68 -3.56 4.57
C GLY A 139 -13.38 -3.52 3.76
N MET A 140 -13.34 -4.27 2.66
CA MET A 140 -12.13 -4.52 1.86
C MET A 140 -11.49 -3.23 1.33
N PHE A 141 -10.21 -2.97 1.61
CA PHE A 141 -9.43 -1.91 0.98
C PHE A 141 -8.14 -2.45 0.36
N LEU A 142 -7.97 -2.20 -0.94
CA LEU A 142 -6.76 -2.52 -1.68
C LEU A 142 -6.09 -1.24 -2.15
N PHE A 143 -4.76 -1.20 -2.12
CA PHE A 143 -4.01 -0.03 -2.52
C PHE A 143 -4.17 0.28 -4.02
N ASP A 144 -4.51 -0.72 -4.84
CA ASP A 144 -4.81 -0.54 -6.25
C ASP A 144 -6.29 -0.15 -6.54
N ASP A 145 -7.15 0.01 -5.52
CA ASP A 145 -8.52 0.53 -5.66
C ASP A 145 -8.54 2.07 -5.72
N LEU A 146 -8.03 2.63 -6.81
CA LEU A 146 -7.92 4.10 -6.99
C LEU A 146 -9.24 4.83 -6.74
N HIS A 147 -10.35 4.29 -7.25
CA HIS A 147 -11.67 4.92 -7.16
C HIS A 147 -12.08 5.25 -5.72
N LYS A 148 -11.72 4.43 -4.72
CA LYS A 148 -12.05 4.70 -3.31
C LYS A 148 -11.30 5.91 -2.76
N ILE A 149 -10.09 6.16 -3.26
CA ILE A 149 -9.28 7.32 -2.87
C ILE A 149 -9.77 8.55 -3.61
N ASP A 150 -9.95 8.43 -4.91
CA ASP A 150 -10.33 9.49 -5.84
C ASP A 150 -11.57 10.25 -5.35
N ILE A 151 -12.69 9.55 -5.13
CA ILE A 151 -13.96 10.16 -4.70
C ILE A 151 -13.93 10.77 -3.28
N HIS A 152 -12.93 10.43 -2.47
CA HIS A 152 -12.82 10.86 -1.07
C HIS A 152 -11.54 11.66 -0.79
N PHE A 153 -10.75 12.00 -1.80
CA PHE A 153 -9.38 12.48 -1.60
C PHE A 153 -9.33 13.74 -0.73
N LYS A 154 -10.20 14.72 -1.01
CA LYS A 154 -10.29 15.96 -0.21
C LYS A 154 -10.62 15.67 1.25
N LEU A 155 -11.63 14.83 1.52
CA LEU A 155 -12.06 14.48 2.87
C LEU A 155 -10.96 13.73 3.64
N ILE A 156 -10.30 12.79 2.96
CA ILE A 156 -9.14 12.06 3.49
C ILE A 156 -8.04 13.05 3.88
N MET A 157 -7.71 14.01 3.00
CA MET A 157 -6.66 14.98 3.26
C MET A 157 -7.01 15.95 4.38
N HIS A 158 -8.24 16.46 4.44
CA HIS A 158 -8.73 17.27 5.57
C HIS A 158 -8.55 16.52 6.90
N LYS A 159 -9.00 15.26 6.95
CA LYS A 159 -8.83 14.43 8.16
C LYS A 159 -7.36 14.13 8.46
N PHE A 160 -6.56 13.88 7.44
CA PHE A 160 -5.13 13.59 7.58
C PHE A 160 -4.40 14.78 8.22
N ILE A 161 -4.64 16.00 7.69
CA ILE A 161 -4.14 17.28 8.22
C ILE A 161 -4.57 17.48 9.68
N PHE A 162 -5.85 17.27 9.97
CA PHE A 162 -6.38 17.42 11.32
C PHE A 162 -5.78 16.42 12.32
N LYS A 163 -5.62 15.15 11.93
CA LYS A 163 -5.11 14.07 12.81
C LYS A 163 -3.60 14.15 13.03
N HIS A 164 -2.83 14.45 11.99
CA HIS A 164 -1.37 14.46 12.06
C HIS A 164 -0.90 15.88 12.25
N LYS A 165 -0.69 16.16 13.52
CA LYS A 165 -0.44 17.49 14.03
C LYS A 165 0.75 18.18 13.33
N ASP A 166 1.86 17.50 13.06
CA ASP A 166 3.07 18.16 12.56
C ASP A 166 3.26 17.92 11.06
N ILE A 167 2.17 17.94 10.27
CA ILE A 167 2.31 17.92 8.82
C ILE A 167 2.89 19.25 8.36
N ASP A 168 3.94 19.14 7.56
CA ASP A 168 4.55 20.24 6.85
C ASP A 168 4.46 20.02 5.34
N ASP A 169 5.03 20.98 4.61
CA ASP A 169 5.11 20.97 3.16
C ASP A 169 5.86 19.75 2.59
N GLU A 170 6.86 19.24 3.31
CA GLU A 170 7.64 18.09 2.87
C GLU A 170 6.76 16.84 2.88
N ILE A 171 6.05 16.59 3.99
CA ILE A 171 5.12 15.47 4.13
C ILE A 171 3.99 15.55 3.09
N LEU A 172 3.39 16.74 2.91
CA LEU A 172 2.35 16.93 1.91
C LEU A 172 2.86 16.60 0.51
N ASN A 173 4.05 17.11 0.13
CA ASN A 173 4.65 16.82 -1.17
C ASN A 173 5.03 15.36 -1.35
N ASP A 174 5.51 14.70 -0.30
CA ASP A 174 5.86 13.28 -0.34
C ASP A 174 4.63 12.40 -0.55
N ILE A 175 3.47 12.73 0.05
CA ILE A 175 2.20 12.02 -0.19
C ILE A 175 1.83 12.11 -1.68
N TYR A 176 1.83 13.32 -2.23
CA TYR A 176 1.51 13.57 -3.64
C TYR A 176 2.46 12.84 -4.59
N THR A 177 3.76 12.91 -4.31
CA THR A 177 4.80 12.24 -5.12
C THR A 177 4.63 10.73 -5.05
N SER A 178 4.37 10.20 -3.86
CA SER A 178 4.20 8.76 -3.63
C SER A 178 2.95 8.21 -4.33
N LEU A 179 1.81 8.92 -4.24
CA LEU A 179 0.57 8.54 -4.93
C LEU A 179 0.76 8.58 -6.45
N THR A 180 1.32 9.67 -6.97
CA THR A 180 1.59 9.83 -8.40
C THR A 180 2.51 8.73 -8.93
N ALA A 181 3.61 8.45 -8.22
CA ALA A 181 4.56 7.41 -8.60
C ALA A 181 3.91 6.02 -8.60
N PHE A 182 3.11 5.71 -7.56
CA PHE A 182 2.51 4.39 -7.40
C PHE A 182 1.39 4.12 -8.40
N TYR A 183 0.45 5.04 -8.59
CA TYR A 183 -0.62 4.87 -9.58
C TYR A 183 -0.11 4.96 -11.01
N GLY A 184 0.94 5.76 -11.25
CA GLY A 184 1.67 5.75 -12.52
C GLY A 184 2.31 4.38 -12.80
N PHE A 185 2.92 3.76 -11.79
CA PHE A 185 3.43 2.39 -11.87
C PHE A 185 2.31 1.37 -12.15
N LEU A 186 1.19 1.42 -11.45
CA LEU A 186 0.07 0.50 -11.69
C LEU A 186 -0.48 0.66 -13.12
N SER A 187 -0.54 1.89 -13.63
CA SER A 187 -0.93 2.20 -15.01
C SER A 187 0.06 1.61 -16.02
N GLN A 188 1.38 1.77 -15.80
CA GLN A 188 2.41 1.16 -16.64
C GLN A 188 2.34 -0.38 -16.66
N GLN A 189 2.02 -1.00 -15.52
CA GLN A 189 1.81 -2.44 -15.39
C GLN A 189 0.43 -2.91 -15.90
N LYS A 190 -0.39 -2.00 -16.44
CA LYS A 190 -1.75 -2.26 -16.95
C LYS A 190 -2.71 -2.81 -15.89
N LEU A 191 -2.48 -2.47 -14.63
CA LEU A 191 -3.38 -2.76 -13.51
C LEU A 191 -4.38 -1.63 -13.27
N LEU A 192 -4.11 -0.44 -13.79
CA LEU A 192 -4.97 0.73 -13.74
C LEU A 192 -5.10 1.33 -15.15
N ASN A 193 -6.28 1.84 -15.50
CA ASN A 193 -6.46 2.52 -16.79
C ASN A 193 -5.63 3.82 -16.82
N LYS A 194 -5.06 4.14 -18.00
CA LYS A 194 -4.17 5.28 -18.13
C LYS A 194 -4.90 6.61 -18.00
N GLU A 195 -6.09 6.70 -18.58
CA GLU A 195 -6.93 7.88 -18.51
C GLU A 195 -7.40 8.12 -17.05
N GLU A 196 -7.86 7.08 -16.34
CA GLU A 196 -8.23 7.15 -14.91
C GLU A 196 -7.07 7.66 -14.04
N TYR A 197 -5.85 7.15 -14.27
CA TYR A 197 -4.65 7.64 -13.58
C TYR A 197 -4.39 9.13 -13.85
N GLN A 198 -4.49 9.56 -15.11
CA GLN A 198 -4.20 10.95 -15.50
C GLN A 198 -5.24 11.92 -14.96
N GLU A 199 -6.51 11.53 -14.95
CA GLU A 199 -7.61 12.27 -14.34
C GLU A 199 -7.36 12.46 -12.85
N PHE A 200 -7.13 11.37 -12.12
CA PHE A 200 -6.79 11.43 -10.69
C PHE A 200 -5.62 12.37 -10.38
N VAL A 201 -4.50 12.25 -11.11
CA VAL A 201 -3.33 13.14 -10.90
C VAL A 201 -3.70 14.60 -11.15
N SER A 202 -4.47 14.88 -12.21
CA SER A 202 -4.91 16.25 -12.50
C SER A 202 -5.81 16.81 -11.38
N GLU A 203 -6.70 15.99 -10.83
CA GLU A 203 -7.61 16.40 -9.76
C GLU A 203 -6.89 16.67 -8.45
N ILE A 204 -6.04 15.76 -7.99
CA ILE A 204 -5.31 15.96 -6.72
C ILE A 204 -4.39 17.17 -6.79
N GLU A 205 -3.68 17.37 -7.91
CA GLU A 205 -2.79 18.53 -8.11
C GLU A 205 -3.58 19.84 -8.13
N GLY A 206 -4.80 19.84 -8.69
CA GLY A 206 -5.71 20.99 -8.63
C GLY A 206 -6.09 21.39 -7.20
N MET A 207 -6.17 20.44 -6.27
CA MET A 207 -6.50 20.67 -4.85
C MET A 207 -5.29 21.04 -3.99
N LYS A 208 -4.06 20.88 -4.50
CA LYS A 208 -2.83 20.93 -3.67
C LYS A 208 -2.61 22.27 -2.99
N SER A 209 -2.83 23.38 -3.70
CA SER A 209 -2.65 24.73 -3.14
C SER A 209 -3.65 25.01 -2.03
N GLU A 210 -4.92 24.65 -2.23
CA GLU A 210 -5.98 24.81 -1.23
C GLU A 210 -5.67 24.00 0.04
N LEU A 211 -5.28 22.73 -0.12
CA LEU A 211 -4.94 21.86 1.01
C LEU A 211 -3.72 22.36 1.79
N ARG A 212 -2.73 22.92 1.09
CA ARG A 212 -1.56 23.55 1.71
C ARG A 212 -1.94 24.77 2.54
N GLU A 213 -2.76 25.67 1.98
CA GLU A 213 -3.25 26.85 2.71
C GLU A 213 -4.05 26.46 3.96
N LYS A 214 -4.88 25.42 3.87
CA LYS A 214 -5.63 24.87 5.00
C LYS A 214 -4.70 24.29 6.07
N MET A 215 -3.69 23.52 5.66
CA MET A 215 -2.68 22.97 6.56
C MET A 215 -1.91 24.06 7.30
N ASP A 216 -1.40 25.07 6.59
CA ASP A 216 -0.67 26.20 7.19
C ASP A 216 -1.54 26.94 8.20
N ARG A 217 -2.79 27.23 7.81
CA ARG A 217 -3.75 27.90 8.69
C ARG A 217 -4.05 27.09 9.95
N TYR A 218 -4.26 25.78 9.83
CA TYR A 218 -4.48 24.90 10.98
C TYR A 218 -3.27 24.85 11.91
N ASN A 219 -2.06 24.79 11.34
CA ASN A 219 -0.79 24.81 12.08
C ASN A 219 -0.60 26.11 12.87
N GLU A 220 -1.01 27.27 12.34
CA GLU A 220 -1.00 28.54 13.08
C GLU A 220 -1.96 28.52 14.28
N ILE A 221 -3.24 28.20 14.03
CA ILE A 221 -4.33 28.34 15.02
C ILE A 221 -4.11 27.44 16.24
N ARG A 222 -3.73 26.19 16.01
CA ARG A 222 -3.62 25.20 17.08
C ARG A 222 -2.52 25.52 18.11
N HIS A 223 -1.46 26.18 17.68
CA HIS A 223 -0.32 26.56 18.52
C HIS A 223 -0.53 27.92 19.18
N ASP A 224 -1.56 28.65 18.76
CA ASP A 224 -1.90 29.92 19.35
C ASP A 224 -2.56 29.73 20.72
N SER A 225 -1.83 30.07 21.77
CA SER A 225 -2.33 30.04 23.15
C SER A 225 -3.32 31.17 23.47
N SER A 226 -3.50 32.13 22.57
CA SER A 226 -4.44 33.25 22.76
C SER A 226 -5.87 32.93 22.31
N ILE A 227 -6.05 31.87 21.52
CA ILE A 227 -7.36 31.40 21.04
C ILE A 227 -7.86 30.31 21.99
N SER A 228 -9.12 30.39 22.41
CA SER A 228 -9.74 29.36 23.25
C SER A 228 -9.95 28.05 22.49
N GLU A 229 -10.08 26.92 23.19
CA GLU A 229 -10.30 25.63 22.53
C GLU A 229 -11.65 25.57 21.77
N GLU A 230 -12.68 26.26 22.29
CA GLU A 230 -13.99 26.38 21.62
C GLU A 230 -13.87 27.15 20.30
N GLU A 231 -13.15 28.29 20.30
CA GLU A 231 -12.88 29.05 19.08
C GLU A 231 -12.00 28.26 18.09
N LYS A 232 -11.05 27.47 18.57
CA LYS A 232 -10.26 26.59 17.69
C LYS A 232 -11.13 25.54 17.02
N GLU A 233 -12.07 24.94 17.74
CA GLU A 233 -13.02 23.98 17.18
C GLU A 233 -13.89 24.62 16.08
N GLU A 234 -14.43 25.82 16.33
CA GLU A 234 -15.21 26.57 15.32
C GLU A 234 -14.40 26.86 14.06
N ILE A 235 -13.15 27.32 14.22
CA ILE A 235 -12.29 27.60 13.06
C ILE A 235 -11.93 26.29 12.32
N CYS A 236 -11.73 25.17 13.03
CA CYS A 236 -11.47 23.88 12.39
C CYS A 236 -12.68 23.39 11.57
N GLU A 237 -13.89 23.57 12.10
CA GLU A 237 -15.14 23.23 11.40
C GLU A 237 -15.27 24.02 10.10
N GLU A 238 -15.01 25.33 10.13
CA GLU A 238 -15.01 26.17 8.92
C GLU A 238 -13.88 25.79 7.95
N LEU A 239 -12.66 25.62 8.47
CA LEU A 239 -11.45 25.39 7.68
C LEU A 239 -11.50 24.07 6.90
N PHE A 240 -12.08 23.03 7.50
CA PHE A 240 -12.19 21.70 6.90
C PHE A 240 -13.60 21.38 6.42
N GLU A 241 -14.52 22.35 6.39
CA GLU A 241 -15.91 22.16 5.92
C GLU A 241 -16.64 21.02 6.68
N GLY A 242 -16.27 20.78 7.94
CA GLY A 242 -16.75 19.65 8.75
C GLY A 242 -16.15 18.27 8.40
N ASP A 243 -15.42 18.14 7.29
CA ASP A 243 -14.86 16.86 6.79
C ASP A 243 -13.87 16.21 7.76
N HIS A 244 -13.21 17.00 8.61
CA HIS A 244 -12.26 16.49 9.58
C HIS A 244 -12.91 15.52 10.61
N THR A 245 -14.24 15.55 10.72
CA THR A 245 -15.04 14.63 11.55
C THR A 245 -15.44 13.35 10.81
N TRP A 246 -15.26 13.28 9.49
CA TRP A 246 -15.63 12.14 8.64
C TRP A 246 -14.59 11.00 8.68
N PRO A 247 -14.98 9.73 8.51
CA PRO A 247 -16.33 9.21 8.70
C PRO A 247 -16.56 9.01 10.19
N HIS A 248 -17.78 9.32 10.65
CA HIS A 248 -18.15 9.08 12.02
C HIS A 248 -18.04 7.58 12.33
N LEU A 249 -17.09 7.20 13.18
CA LEU A 249 -17.18 5.97 13.96
C LEU A 249 -17.66 6.41 15.35
N TRP A 250 -18.94 6.17 15.64
CA TRP A 250 -19.49 6.27 17.00
C TRP A 250 -19.06 5.07 17.82
#